data_AF-A0A3E2XQF2-F1
#
_entry.id   AF-A0A3E2XQF2-F1
#
_cell.length_a   1.000
_cell.length_b   1.000
_cell.length_c   1.000
_cell.angle_alpha   90.00
_cell.angle_beta   90.00
_cell.angle_gamma   90.00
#
_symmetry.space_group_name_H-M   'P 1'
#
loop_
_entity.id
_entity.type
_entity.pdbx_description
1 polymer ?
#
loop_
_entity_poly.entity_id
_entity_poly.type
_entity_poly.pdbx_seq_one_letter_code
_entity_poly.pdbx_strand_id
1 'polypeptide(L)'
;MYKVEIHVQEKGSKEKKETFVIGDIDSSAYHDEMNAVSDYLYGLDIPFDVDADGDMMIDDILISLSEEEDFEQSFTAGKTTYLVQGKKED
;
A
#
# COMPACT_ATOMS: atom_id res chain seq x y z
N MET A 1 13.83 -9.89 -2.56
CA MET A 1 12.84 -9.48 -1.54
C MET A 1 11.97 -8.41 -2.17
N TYR A 2 10.69 -8.35 -1.84
CA TYR A 2 9.79 -7.36 -2.43
C TYR A 2 9.54 -6.24 -1.41
N LYS A 3 9.71 -4.98 -1.83
CA LYS A 3 9.62 -3.83 -0.94
C LYS A 3 8.41 -2.98 -1.29
N VAL A 4 7.62 -2.66 -0.28
CA VAL A 4 6.44 -1.80 -0.38
C VAL A 4 6.69 -0.51 0.38
N GLU A 5 6.47 0.63 -0.25
CA GLU A 5 6.61 1.95 0.36
C GLU A 5 5.28 2.69 0.26
N ILE A 6 4.76 3.11 1.41
CA ILE A 6 3.50 3.85 1.52
C ILE A 6 3.81 5.24 2.06
N HIS A 7 3.56 6.23 1.23
CA HIS A 7 3.74 7.64 1.52
C HIS A 7 2.37 8.29 1.73
N VAL A 8 2.17 8.89 2.89
CA VAL A 8 0.94 9.60 3.26
C VAL A 8 1.28 11.05 3.53
N GLN A 9 0.79 11.94 2.66
CA GLN A 9 1.02 13.37 2.73
C GLN A 9 -0.30 14.11 2.91
N GLU A 10 -0.60 14.50 4.14
CA GLU A 10 -1.71 15.41 4.42
C GLU A 10 -1.28 16.87 4.20
N LYS A 11 -2.10 17.64 3.49
CA LYS A 11 -1.85 19.05 3.18
C LYS A 11 -1.73 19.88 4.46
N GLY A 12 -0.51 20.30 4.77
CA GLY A 12 -0.18 21.10 5.97
C GLY A 12 0.45 20.29 7.10
N SER A 13 0.57 18.96 6.93
CA SER A 13 1.23 18.04 7.86
C SER A 13 2.55 17.53 7.28
N LYS A 14 3.37 16.92 8.13
CA LYS A 14 4.60 16.24 7.69
C LYS A 14 4.24 14.95 6.96
N GLU A 15 4.93 14.66 5.87
CA GLU A 15 4.83 13.38 5.18
C GLU A 15 5.14 12.23 6.16
N LYS A 16 4.26 11.23 6.18
CA LYS A 16 4.49 9.94 6.83
C LYS A 16 4.90 8.94 5.76
N LYS A 17 5.97 8.21 6.02
CA LYS A 17 6.45 7.15 5.16
C LYS A 17 6.52 5.87 5.97
N GLU A 18 5.85 4.84 5.47
CA GLU A 18 5.89 3.49 6.01
C GLU A 18 6.52 2.57 4.96
N THR A 19 7.40 1.67 5.38
CA THR A 19 8.08 0.73 4.49
C THR A 19 7.88 -0.68 5.01
N PHE A 20 7.38 -1.55 4.15
CA PHE A 20 7.22 -2.97 4.41
C PHE A 20 8.14 -3.75 3.50
N VAL A 21 8.73 -4.82 4.02
CA VAL A 21 9.52 -5.76 3.26
C VAL A 21 8.77 -7.07 3.29
N ILE A 22 8.33 -7.52 2.12
CA ILE A 22 7.70 -8.81 1.89
C ILE A 22 8.83 -9.78 1.49
N GLY A 23 9.02 -10.82 2.29
CA GLY A 23 9.95 -11.92 2.02
C GLY A 23 9.48 -12.82 0.89
N ASP A 24 10.17 -13.95 0.69
CA ASP A 24 9.76 -14.93 -0.32
C ASP A 24 8.34 -15.46 -0.05
N ILE A 25 7.53 -15.63 -1.11
CA ILE A 25 6.16 -16.17 -1.02
C ILE A 25 6.09 -17.55 -0.34
N ASP A 26 7.16 -18.33 -0.43
CA ASP A 26 7.30 -19.65 0.23
C ASP A 26 7.65 -19.56 1.72
N SER A 27 7.97 -18.36 2.23
CA SER A 27 8.29 -18.12 3.63
C SER A 27 7.02 -18.02 4.46
N SER A 28 7.03 -18.59 5.66
CA SER A 28 5.92 -18.43 6.60
C SER A 28 5.67 -16.97 7.01
N ALA A 29 6.69 -16.10 6.90
CA ALA A 29 6.59 -14.69 7.22
C ALA A 29 5.83 -13.88 6.16
N TYR A 30 5.76 -14.37 4.92
CA TYR A 30 5.08 -13.68 3.82
C TYR A 30 3.63 -13.37 4.15
N HIS A 31 2.90 -14.34 4.72
CA HIS A 31 1.50 -14.14 5.08
C HIS A 31 1.33 -13.12 6.21
N ASP A 32 2.24 -13.09 7.18
CA ASP A 32 2.21 -12.11 8.27
C ASP A 32 2.50 -10.70 7.74
N GLU A 33 3.46 -10.56 6.83
CA GLU A 33 3.84 -9.29 6.21
C GLU A 33 2.75 -8.78 5.26
N MET A 34 2.13 -9.65 4.45
CA MET A 34 0.99 -9.31 3.60
C MET A 34 -0.23 -8.87 4.42
N ASN A 35 -0.51 -9.56 5.53
CA ASN A 35 -1.57 -9.12 6.45
C ASN A 35 -1.25 -7.73 7.04
N ALA A 36 -0.01 -7.47 7.43
CA ALA A 36 0.39 -6.17 7.97
C ALA A 36 0.23 -5.03 6.95
N VAL A 37 0.59 -5.25 5.68
CA VAL A 37 0.39 -4.27 4.60
C VAL A 37 -1.10 -4.04 4.35
N SER A 38 -1.89 -5.11 4.29
CA SER A 38 -3.34 -5.04 4.09
C SER A 38 -4.02 -4.28 5.23
N ASP A 39 -3.74 -4.64 6.48
CA ASP A 39 -4.25 -3.96 7.67
C ASP A 39 -3.88 -2.48 7.68
N TYR A 40 -2.66 -2.14 7.24
CA TYR A 40 -2.25 -0.75 7.15
C TYR A 40 -3.06 0.00 6.08
N LEU A 41 -3.22 -0.56 4.89
CA LEU A 41 -3.95 0.06 3.77
C LEU A 41 -5.44 0.28 4.10
N TYR A 42 -6.12 -0.74 4.64
CA TYR A 42 -7.51 -0.62 5.09
C TYR A 42 -7.66 0.24 6.36
N GLY A 43 -6.59 0.37 7.15
CA GLY A 43 -6.54 1.24 8.33
C GLY A 43 -6.29 2.72 7.99
N LEU A 44 -5.93 3.04 6.75
CA LEU A 44 -5.86 4.43 6.30
C LEU A 44 -7.28 5.00 6.27
N ASP A 45 -7.45 6.21 6.81
CA ASP A 45 -8.72 6.96 6.80
C ASP A 45 -8.98 7.51 5.39
N ILE A 46 -9.12 6.58 4.43
CA ILE A 46 -9.45 6.83 3.03
C ILE A 46 -10.97 6.97 3.01
N PRO A 47 -11.53 8.18 2.86
CA PRO A 47 -12.97 8.34 2.75
C PRO A 47 -13.48 7.51 1.56
N PHE A 48 -14.34 6.53 1.81
CA PHE A 48 -15.04 5.73 0.79
C PHE A 48 -15.92 6.56 -0.18
N ASP A 49 -15.97 7.88 0.02
CA ASP A 49 -16.70 8.88 -0.77
C ASP A 49 -15.82 9.55 -1.85
N VAL A 50 -14.53 9.19 -1.97
CA VAL A 50 -13.79 9.41 -3.23
C VAL A 50 -14.20 8.31 -4.21
N ASP A 51 -15.19 8.63 -5.05
CA ASP A 51 -15.56 7.91 -6.27
C ASP A 51 -15.50 6.38 -6.16
N ALA A 52 -16.25 5.80 -5.21
CA ALA A 52 -16.73 4.40 -5.16
C ALA A 52 -15.71 3.23 -5.24
N ASP A 53 -14.42 3.49 -5.44
CA ASP A 53 -13.45 2.46 -5.84
C ASP A 53 -12.27 2.33 -4.87
N GLY A 54 -12.32 2.98 -3.70
CA GLY A 54 -11.24 2.94 -2.70
C GLY A 54 -10.89 1.51 -2.25
N ASP A 55 -11.89 0.66 -2.05
CA ASP A 55 -11.69 -0.77 -1.75
C ASP A 55 -11.14 -1.53 -2.95
N MET A 56 -11.66 -1.29 -4.16
CA MET A 56 -11.18 -1.96 -5.38
C MET A 56 -9.72 -1.57 -5.70
N MET A 57 -9.31 -0.36 -5.35
CA MET A 57 -7.95 0.11 -5.49
C MET A 57 -6.99 -0.57 -4.51
N ILE A 58 -7.42 -0.78 -3.26
CA ILE A 58 -6.65 -1.56 -2.28
C ILE A 58 -6.56 -3.01 -2.74
N ASP A 59 -7.65 -3.59 -3.25
CA ASP A 59 -7.67 -4.95 -3.80
C ASP A 59 -6.68 -5.09 -4.97
N ASP A 60 -6.69 -4.16 -5.94
CA ASP A 60 -5.73 -4.15 -7.06
C ASP A 60 -4.28 -4.07 -6.58
N ILE A 61 -4.00 -3.23 -5.58
CA ILE A 61 -2.66 -3.14 -4.96
C ILE A 61 -2.27 -4.48 -4.30
N LEU A 62 -3.16 -5.10 -3.54
CA LEU A 62 -2.91 -6.38 -2.88
C LEU A 62 -2.70 -7.52 -3.89
N ILE A 63 -3.37 -7.48 -5.04
CA ILE A 63 -3.16 -8.41 -6.15
C ILE A 63 -1.76 -8.21 -6.73
N SER A 64 -1.36 -6.99 -7.10
CA SER A 64 -0.01 -6.71 -7.62
C SER A 64 1.08 -7.09 -6.63
N LEU A 65 0.85 -6.87 -5.33
CA LEU A 65 1.73 -7.34 -4.26
C LEU A 65 1.87 -8.86 -4.23
N SER A 66 0.76 -9.56 -4.40
CA SER A 66 0.75 -11.03 -4.40
C SER A 66 1.48 -11.63 -5.61
N GLU A 67 1.46 -10.93 -6.74
CA GLU A 67 2.15 -11.33 -7.96
C GLU A 67 3.62 -10.88 -7.99
N GLU A 68 4.08 -10.16 -6.95
CA GLU A 68 5.40 -9.52 -6.89
C GLU A 68 5.69 -8.61 -8.11
N GLU A 69 4.65 -8.02 -8.70
CA GLU A 69 4.78 -7.12 -9.85
C GLU A 69 5.17 -5.72 -9.40
N ASP A 70 6.03 -5.03 -10.15
CA ASP A 70 6.35 -3.64 -9.83
C ASP A 70 5.13 -2.74 -10.11
N PHE A 71 4.68 -2.00 -9.11
CA PHE A 71 3.55 -1.08 -9.26
C PHE A 71 3.81 0.26 -8.56
N GLU A 72 3.12 1.29 -9.06
CA GLU A 72 3.08 2.60 -8.44
C GLU A 72 1.66 3.13 -8.56
N GLN A 73 1.05 3.36 -7.42
CA GLN A 73 -0.32 3.79 -7.34
C GLN A 73 -0.42 5.03 -6.45
N SER A 74 -1.00 6.11 -6.98
CA SER A 74 -1.18 7.35 -6.22
C SER A 74 -2.63 7.82 -6.29
N PHE A 75 -3.13 8.32 -5.17
CA PHE A 75 -4.48 8.87 -5.07
C PHE A 75 -4.53 9.98 -4.05
N THR A 76 -5.57 10.80 -4.13
CA THR A 76 -5.81 11.87 -3.16
C THR A 76 -7.20 11.72 -2.59
N ALA A 77 -7.28 11.55 -1.28
CA ALA A 77 -8.54 11.47 -0.55
C ALA A 77 -8.67 12.73 0.31
N GLY A 78 -9.59 13.62 -0.07
CA GLY A 78 -9.79 14.92 0.58
C GLY A 78 -8.55 15.82 0.51
N LYS A 79 -7.84 15.96 1.64
CA LYS A 79 -6.61 16.76 1.77
C LYS A 79 -5.34 15.92 1.87
N THR A 80 -5.47 14.60 1.80
CA THR A 80 -4.38 13.65 1.98
C THR A 80 -4.07 12.97 0.67
N THR A 81 -2.83 13.05 0.24
CA THR A 81 -2.30 12.32 -0.90
C THR A 81 -1.62 11.07 -0.39
N TYR A 82 -1.93 9.95 -1.03
CA TYR A 82 -1.38 8.64 -0.77
C TYR A 82 -0.62 8.19 -2.00
N LEU A 83 0.57 7.63 -1.78
CA LEU A 83 1.39 7.02 -2.82
C LEU A 83 1.85 5.66 -2.28
N VAL A 84 1.47 4.60 -2.97
CA VAL A 84 1.87 3.22 -2.67
C VAL A 84 2.73 2.74 -3.82
N GLN A 85 3.93 2.27 -3.50
CA GLN A 85 4.88 1.76 -4.47
C GLN A 85 5.32 0.38 -4.03
N GLY A 86 5.24 -0.58 -4.94
CA GLY A 86 5.80 -1.90 -4.75
C GLY A 86 6.90 -2.13 -5.78
N LYS A 87 8.07 -2.54 -5.32
CA LYS A 87 9.20 -2.87 -6.19
C LYS A 87 9.93 -4.10 -5.71
N LYS A 88 10.31 -4.96 -6.65
CA LYS A 88 11.24 -6.04 -6.36
C LYS A 88 12.64 -5.46 -6.12
N GLU A 89 13.20 -5.71 -4.94
CA GLU A 89 14.62 -5.42 -4.68
C GLU A 89 15.46 -6.59 -5.18
N ASP A 90 16.32 -6.29 -6.18
CA ASP A 90 17.37 -7.16 -6.74
C ASP A 90 18.48 -7.47 -5.70
#